data_AF-A0A914JB63-F1
#
_entry.id   AF-A0A914JB63-F1
#
_cell.length_a   1.000
_cell.length_b   1.000
_cell.length_c   1.000
_cell.angle_alpha   90.00
_cell.angle_beta   90.00
_cell.angle_gamma   90.00
#
_symmetry.space_group_name_H-M   'P 1'
#
loop_
_entity.id
_entity.type
_entity.pdbx_description
1 polymer ?
#
loop_
_entity_poly.entity_id
_entity_poly.type
_entity_poly.pdbx_seq_one_letter_code
_entity_poly.pdbx_strand_id
1 'polypeptide(L)'
;MASDNKAQTSGKGRNQRFLANLQQSIGSGGNLKKQRQRPKVVSDDLPKDFDDFLRILEVEKRDISLLELGDYYKEHFETYDDDQVTNVAERLFKIGFDGQALYDFVAFLNIAFHDERFQQKMAEEFILHVANLFDLEEPEIQQYEELGRFIGLLLKTKFNRPFHQIDSRSNKFLKVVMDVFLGFLSDVPKLLDSNLEHDMTQAKWKTTSVVFTVKAMNRRLFMDFYELNDDIYKFIRSILIDTDGKQLGKEFRPVTLQIILDFGSPTVIMRFLLLVFLAIGFQQTQACRHGGSTYVNGQEWRERDAFMMRCSISPNGSWKTEVVACLSPNGQKIPINSSIEDGNDVWKCSMNERGMVTLVQGPNPNAKCDGHEIGSLWQEKSFQLECLPGGVRKLRACVTEDGQKIPVNSSKNVNGFVLICQAFANGTVSFHGQKTVKPSTVYGGSQTTIHCTDEQNNERNVGEHWIENHRFNKTCRANGAVEVVNCISKDGVQIPLNRNIVKDGSRYTCEMTPQGTIRFSAAPVDDQRLKFRKFFI
;
A
#
# COMPACT_ATOMS: atom_id res chain seq x y z
N MET A 1 67.72 43.16 30.15
CA MET A 1 67.58 42.35 31.38
C MET A 1 67.19 40.95 30.92
N ALA A 2 68.09 40.08 30.46
CA ALA A 2 69.22 39.45 31.17
C ALA A 2 68.79 38.79 32.50
N SER A 3 68.51 37.50 32.47
CA SER A 3 69.07 36.53 33.42
C SER A 3 68.85 35.10 32.94
N ASP A 4 69.92 34.34 33.08
CA ASP A 4 70.18 32.98 32.64
C ASP A 4 69.76 31.90 33.64
N ASN A 5 69.75 30.66 33.11
CA ASN A 5 70.20 29.39 33.72
C ASN A 5 69.38 28.70 34.82
N LYS A 6 68.84 27.52 34.51
CA LYS A 6 69.55 26.23 34.76
C LYS A 6 68.78 25.02 34.20
N ALA A 7 69.54 24.17 33.51
CA ALA A 7 69.16 22.83 33.11
C ALA A 7 69.20 21.85 34.31
N GLN A 8 68.27 20.89 34.34
CA GLN A 8 68.52 19.59 34.96
C GLN A 8 67.76 18.49 34.21
N THR A 9 68.55 17.55 33.72
CA THR A 9 68.22 16.30 33.03
C THR A 9 67.59 15.28 33.99
N SER A 10 66.50 14.63 33.58
CA SER A 10 66.12 13.32 34.11
C SER A 10 65.56 12.44 32.99
N GLY A 11 66.43 11.56 32.49
CA GLY A 11 66.09 10.47 31.59
C GLY A 11 65.91 9.16 32.34
N LYS A 12 65.43 8.17 31.58
CA LYS A 12 65.47 6.72 31.87
C LYS A 12 64.50 6.23 32.95
N GLY A 13 63.27 5.88 32.52
CA GLY A 13 62.35 5.14 33.38
C GLY A 13 61.21 4.37 32.71
N ARG A 14 61.11 4.29 31.37
CA ARG A 14 59.99 3.57 30.72
C ARG A 14 60.36 2.52 29.66
N ASN A 15 61.59 2.48 29.17
CA ASN A 15 61.99 1.50 28.15
C ASN A 15 62.62 0.19 28.68
N GLN A 16 62.80 0.02 30.00
CA GLN A 16 63.30 -1.24 30.57
C GLN A 16 62.20 -2.25 30.95
N ARG A 17 60.94 -1.82 31.14
CA ARG A 17 59.82 -2.75 31.41
C ARG A 17 59.30 -3.47 30.17
N PHE A 18 59.51 -2.91 28.98
CA PHE A 18 59.07 -3.54 27.74
C PHE A 18 60.05 -4.62 27.26
N LEU A 19 61.36 -4.42 27.47
CA LEU A 19 62.40 -5.39 27.12
C LEU A 19 62.52 -6.55 28.12
N ALA A 20 62.21 -6.34 29.40
CA ALA A 20 62.17 -7.43 30.39
C ALA A 20 61.01 -8.42 30.16
N ASN A 21 59.89 -7.96 29.60
CA ASN A 21 58.74 -8.83 29.29
C ASN A 21 58.87 -9.56 27.94
N LEU A 22 59.78 -9.13 27.06
CA LEU A 22 60.02 -9.82 25.78
C LEU A 22 61.00 -11.01 25.93
N GLN A 23 61.93 -10.94 26.89
CA GLN A 23 62.87 -12.05 27.15
C GLN A 23 62.29 -13.18 28.00
N GLN A 24 61.15 -12.98 28.68
CA GLN A 24 60.44 -14.04 29.40
C GLN A 24 59.57 -14.92 28.49
N SER A 25 59.38 -14.53 27.22
CA SER A 25 58.51 -15.21 26.24
C SER A 25 59.26 -16.15 25.29
N ILE A 26 60.59 -16.13 25.28
CA ILE A 26 61.42 -16.86 24.30
C ILE A 26 62.24 -17.99 24.96
N GLY A 27 62.16 -18.15 26.29
CA GLY A 27 62.95 -19.14 27.04
C GLY A 27 62.12 -20.15 27.81
N SER A 28 61.53 -21.14 27.14
CA SER A 28 61.33 -22.50 27.68
C SER A 28 60.74 -23.41 26.63
N GLY A 29 61.57 -24.31 26.10
CA GLY A 29 61.08 -25.55 25.53
C GLY A 29 60.33 -26.32 26.62
N GLY A 30 59.01 -26.39 26.50
CA GLY A 30 58.13 -27.05 27.45
C GLY A 30 56.95 -27.67 26.71
N ASN A 31 56.99 -29.00 26.58
CA ASN A 31 55.90 -29.93 26.28
C ASN A 31 54.75 -29.41 25.43
N LEU A 32 54.77 -29.79 24.14
CA LEU A 32 53.60 -29.92 23.28
C LEU A 32 52.42 -30.48 24.10
N LYS A 33 51.47 -29.61 24.46
CA LYS A 33 50.17 -30.04 24.94
C LYS A 33 49.57 -30.89 23.83
N LYS A 34 49.49 -32.20 24.08
CA LYS A 34 48.70 -33.14 23.26
C LYS A 34 47.35 -32.49 23.01
N GLN A 35 47.15 -32.07 21.77
CA GLN A 35 45.85 -31.66 21.26
C GLN A 35 44.91 -32.79 21.60
N ARG A 36 43.88 -32.50 22.42
CA ARG A 36 42.84 -33.46 22.79
C ARG A 36 42.20 -33.91 21.47
N GLN A 37 42.62 -35.06 20.96
CA GLN A 37 41.93 -35.71 19.86
C GLN A 37 40.51 -35.95 20.38
N ARG A 38 39.53 -35.28 19.76
CA ARG A 38 38.14 -35.69 19.94
C ARG A 38 38.08 -37.17 19.53
N PRO A 39 37.52 -38.07 20.35
CA PRO A 39 37.31 -39.44 19.91
C PRO A 39 36.55 -39.39 18.58
N LYS A 40 37.10 -40.06 17.56
CA LYS A 40 36.46 -40.21 16.25
C LYS A 40 35.21 -41.07 16.52
N VAL A 41 34.08 -40.42 16.75
CA VAL A 41 32.79 -41.09 16.78
C VAL A 41 32.54 -41.47 15.33
N VAL A 42 32.86 -42.72 14.99
CA VAL A 42 32.43 -43.30 13.72
C VAL A 42 30.94 -43.54 13.92
N SER A 43 30.11 -42.59 13.47
CA SER A 43 28.67 -42.84 13.34
C SER A 43 28.51 -43.91 12.26
N ASP A 44 27.78 -44.97 12.58
CA ASP A 44 27.40 -46.03 11.63
C ASP A 44 26.44 -45.50 10.53
N ASP A 45 26.08 -44.20 10.57
CA ASP A 45 25.14 -43.54 9.68
C ASP A 45 25.82 -42.80 8.51
N LEU A 46 27.14 -42.90 8.36
CA LEU A 46 27.82 -42.33 7.18
C LEU A 46 27.24 -42.92 5.88
N PRO A 47 27.15 -42.10 4.80
CA PRO A 47 26.63 -42.57 3.52
C PRO A 47 27.36 -43.82 3.04
N LYS A 48 26.62 -44.84 2.59
CA LYS A 48 27.20 -46.10 2.09
C LYS A 48 27.59 -46.03 0.60
N ASP A 49 26.90 -45.18 -0.14
CA ASP A 49 27.09 -44.94 -1.56
C ASP A 49 26.65 -43.50 -1.92
N PHE A 50 26.70 -43.17 -3.21
CA PHE A 50 26.35 -41.86 -3.71
C PHE A 50 24.85 -41.54 -3.55
N ASP A 51 23.97 -42.53 -3.75
CA ASP A 51 22.52 -42.33 -3.62
C ASP A 51 22.13 -42.09 -2.16
N ASP A 52 22.78 -42.79 -1.23
CA ASP A 52 22.65 -42.59 0.21
C ASP A 52 23.12 -41.19 0.61
N PHE A 53 24.23 -40.70 0.02
CA PHE A 53 24.73 -39.34 0.21
C PHE A 53 23.72 -38.29 -0.27
N LEU A 54 23.16 -38.45 -1.47
CA LEU A 54 22.14 -37.54 -2.01
C LEU A 54 20.86 -37.54 -1.17
N ARG A 55 20.43 -38.72 -0.68
CA ARG A 55 19.27 -38.86 0.20
C ARG A 55 19.50 -38.14 1.53
N ILE A 56 20.68 -38.27 2.13
CA ILE A 56 21.05 -37.58 3.37
C ILE A 56 21.07 -36.05 3.16
N LEU A 57 21.44 -35.58 1.97
CA LEU A 57 21.38 -34.15 1.65
C LEU A 57 19.94 -33.60 1.61
N GLU A 58 18.96 -34.41 1.20
CA GLU A 58 17.55 -34.01 1.05
C GLU A 58 16.73 -34.03 2.34
N VAL A 59 17.10 -34.84 3.33
CA VAL A 59 16.29 -35.01 4.55
C VAL A 59 16.49 -33.83 5.50
N GLU A 60 15.40 -33.09 5.78
CA GLU A 60 15.35 -31.86 6.59
C GLU A 60 15.79 -32.06 8.07
N LYS A 61 15.78 -33.31 8.57
CA LYS A 61 16.27 -33.68 9.90
C LYS A 61 17.52 -34.55 9.77
N ARG A 62 18.69 -33.93 9.83
CA ARG A 62 19.97 -34.65 9.77
C ARG A 62 20.50 -34.93 11.17
N ASP A 63 20.79 -36.20 11.45
CA ASP A 63 21.64 -36.60 12.58
C ASP A 63 23.15 -36.41 12.24
N ILE A 64 23.47 -36.11 10.98
CA ILE A 64 24.82 -35.92 10.44
C ILE A 64 25.03 -34.44 10.09
N SER A 65 26.11 -33.85 10.58
CA SER A 65 26.44 -32.46 10.25
C SER A 65 26.91 -32.32 8.80
N LEU A 66 26.64 -31.18 8.15
CA LEU A 66 27.19 -30.89 6.82
C LEU A 66 28.72 -30.81 6.81
N LEU A 67 29.36 -30.64 7.97
CA LEU A 67 30.80 -30.74 8.10
C LEU A 67 31.28 -32.18 7.87
N GLU A 68 30.63 -33.16 8.50
CA GLU A 68 30.93 -34.59 8.33
C GLU A 68 30.65 -35.06 6.90
N LEU A 69 29.58 -34.54 6.29
CA LEU A 69 29.30 -34.77 4.87
C LEU A 69 30.36 -34.14 3.96
N GLY A 70 30.89 -32.97 4.32
CA GLY A 70 31.98 -32.32 3.58
C GLY A 70 33.26 -33.15 3.61
N ASP A 71 33.62 -33.67 4.79
CA ASP A 71 34.77 -34.56 4.96
C ASP A 71 34.57 -35.88 4.18
N TYR A 72 33.37 -36.48 4.24
CA TYR A 72 33.02 -37.66 3.45
C TYR A 72 33.14 -37.39 1.94
N TYR A 73 32.56 -36.28 1.46
CA TYR A 73 32.65 -35.86 0.07
C TYR A 73 34.12 -35.74 -0.36
N LYS A 74 34.95 -35.08 0.45
CA LYS A 74 36.39 -34.92 0.18
C LYS A 74 37.16 -36.25 0.16
N GLU A 75 36.74 -37.27 0.89
CA GLU A 75 37.37 -38.58 0.85
C GLU A 75 36.98 -39.39 -0.41
N HIS A 76 35.81 -39.10 -1.00
CA HIS A 76 35.25 -39.90 -2.11
C HIS A 76 35.18 -39.15 -3.46
N PHE A 77 35.42 -37.84 -3.51
CA PHE A 77 35.17 -37.03 -4.72
C PHE A 77 36.01 -37.45 -5.92
N GLU A 78 37.24 -37.94 -5.73
CA GLU A 78 38.09 -38.40 -6.84
C GLU A 78 37.45 -39.57 -7.60
N THR A 79 36.52 -40.30 -6.96
CA THR A 79 35.78 -41.42 -7.55
C THR A 79 34.49 -40.99 -8.24
N TYR A 80 34.07 -39.73 -8.08
CA TYR A 80 32.83 -39.22 -8.69
C TYR A 80 33.04 -38.80 -10.14
N ASP A 81 32.13 -39.23 -10.99
CA ASP A 81 32.03 -38.76 -12.37
C ASP A 81 31.39 -37.36 -12.44
N ASP A 82 31.39 -36.75 -13.62
CA ASP A 82 30.92 -35.37 -13.80
C ASP A 82 29.41 -35.22 -13.59
N ASP A 83 28.61 -36.26 -13.84
CA ASP A 83 27.17 -36.25 -13.61
C ASP A 83 26.88 -36.29 -12.10
N GLN A 84 27.63 -37.09 -11.35
CA GLN A 84 27.58 -37.14 -9.89
C GLN A 84 28.00 -35.80 -9.27
N VAL A 85 29.11 -35.20 -9.73
CA VAL A 85 29.54 -33.87 -9.27
C VAL A 85 28.48 -32.80 -9.55
N THR A 86 27.84 -32.85 -10.72
CA THR A 86 26.75 -31.94 -11.10
C THR A 86 25.55 -32.09 -10.18
N ASN A 87 25.08 -33.32 -9.95
CA ASN A 87 23.96 -33.60 -9.05
C ASN A 87 24.22 -33.11 -7.62
N VAL A 88 25.45 -33.28 -7.12
CA VAL A 88 25.82 -32.77 -5.78
C VAL A 88 25.82 -31.25 -5.75
N ALA A 89 26.35 -30.58 -6.78
CA ALA A 89 26.36 -29.13 -6.87
C ALA A 89 24.94 -28.54 -6.90
N GLU A 90 24.05 -29.06 -7.74
CA GLU A 90 22.66 -28.60 -7.87
C GLU A 90 21.91 -28.70 -6.53
N ARG A 91 21.98 -29.87 -5.87
CA ARG A 91 21.27 -30.10 -4.60
C ARG A 91 21.81 -29.25 -3.47
N LEU A 92 23.13 -29.14 -3.37
CA LEU A 92 23.76 -28.29 -2.37
C LEU A 92 23.43 -26.83 -2.59
N PHE A 93 23.43 -26.37 -3.84
CA PHE A 93 23.06 -25.01 -4.19
C PHE A 93 21.63 -24.71 -3.73
N LYS A 94 20.68 -25.60 -4.04
CA LYS A 94 19.28 -25.48 -3.59
C LYS A 94 19.17 -25.41 -2.07
N ILE A 95 19.83 -26.32 -1.34
CA ILE A 95 19.85 -26.33 0.14
C ILE A 95 20.43 -25.02 0.72
N GLY A 96 21.50 -24.51 0.10
CA GLY A 96 22.11 -23.25 0.51
C GLY A 96 21.19 -22.06 0.26
N PHE A 97 20.58 -21.99 -0.92
CA PHE A 97 19.74 -20.87 -1.33
C PHE A 97 18.41 -20.81 -0.56
N ASP A 98 17.79 -21.95 -0.28
CA ASP A 98 16.51 -22.03 0.47
C ASP A 98 16.65 -21.64 1.96
N GLY A 99 17.85 -21.23 2.40
CA GLY A 99 18.10 -20.54 3.67
C GLY A 99 18.05 -21.41 4.92
N GLN A 100 17.52 -22.65 4.84
CA GLN A 100 17.33 -23.52 6.00
C GLN A 100 18.64 -24.01 6.65
N ALA A 101 19.75 -24.06 5.90
CA ALA A 101 21.04 -24.59 6.38
C ALA A 101 22.26 -23.79 5.88
N LEU A 102 22.10 -22.49 5.65
CA LEU A 102 23.09 -21.67 4.92
C LEU A 102 24.49 -21.63 5.58
N TYR A 103 24.59 -21.64 6.91
CA TYR A 103 25.88 -21.67 7.61
C TYR A 103 26.58 -23.03 7.48
N ASP A 104 25.80 -24.10 7.54
CA ASP A 104 26.29 -25.47 7.44
C ASP A 104 26.69 -25.80 6.00
N PHE A 105 25.96 -25.26 5.02
CA PHE A 105 26.31 -25.26 3.60
C PHE A 105 27.67 -24.59 3.39
N VAL A 106 27.84 -23.38 3.93
CA VAL A 106 29.11 -22.65 3.90
C VAL A 106 30.28 -23.45 4.47
N ALA A 107 30.06 -24.23 5.53
CA ALA A 107 31.08 -25.10 6.12
C ALA A 107 31.44 -26.26 5.18
N PHE A 108 30.44 -26.91 4.59
CA PHE A 108 30.63 -27.95 3.56
C PHE A 108 31.45 -27.41 2.39
N LEU A 109 31.07 -26.24 1.87
CA LEU A 109 31.78 -25.59 0.78
C LEU A 109 33.27 -25.39 1.11
N ASN A 110 33.62 -24.90 2.30
CA ASN A 110 35.05 -24.75 2.62
C ASN A 110 35.87 -26.06 2.54
N ILE A 111 35.23 -27.22 2.68
CA ILE A 111 35.87 -28.54 2.56
C ILE A 111 35.89 -29.02 1.10
N ALA A 112 34.75 -28.92 0.40
CA ALA A 112 34.56 -29.42 -0.97
C ALA A 112 35.26 -28.55 -2.04
N PHE A 113 35.59 -27.30 -1.73
CA PHE A 113 36.17 -26.34 -2.69
C PHE A 113 37.60 -26.64 -3.14
N HIS A 114 38.20 -27.74 -2.73
CA HIS A 114 39.49 -28.15 -3.29
C HIS A 114 39.36 -28.78 -4.70
N ASP A 115 38.14 -29.16 -5.12
CA ASP A 115 37.88 -29.69 -6.48
C ASP A 115 37.45 -28.59 -7.46
N GLU A 116 38.24 -28.42 -8.52
CA GLU A 116 37.98 -27.46 -9.60
C GLU A 116 36.72 -27.80 -10.41
N ARG A 117 36.39 -29.09 -10.58
CA ARG A 117 35.18 -29.54 -11.29
C ARG A 117 33.94 -29.13 -10.52
N PHE A 118 33.92 -29.41 -9.22
CA PHE A 118 32.85 -29.00 -8.32
C PHE A 118 32.69 -27.47 -8.27
N GLN A 119 33.79 -26.71 -8.17
CA GLN A 119 33.73 -25.24 -8.24
C GLN A 119 33.09 -24.74 -9.54
N GLN A 120 33.44 -25.33 -10.67
CA GLN A 120 32.88 -24.95 -11.96
C GLN A 120 31.38 -25.24 -12.02
N LYS A 121 30.94 -26.43 -11.58
CA LYS A 121 29.52 -26.79 -11.54
C LYS A 121 28.70 -25.92 -10.59
N MET A 122 29.22 -25.63 -9.41
CA MET A 122 28.60 -24.65 -8.51
C MET A 122 28.45 -23.27 -9.17
N ALA A 123 29.43 -22.84 -9.99
CA ALA A 123 29.38 -21.55 -10.68
C ALA A 123 28.32 -21.53 -11.78
N GLU A 124 28.22 -22.61 -12.56
CA GLU A 124 27.18 -22.80 -13.57
C GLU A 124 25.78 -22.73 -12.93
N GLU A 125 25.56 -23.45 -11.83
CA GLU A 125 24.29 -23.43 -11.07
C GLU A 125 23.96 -22.05 -10.50
N PHE A 126 24.94 -21.35 -9.94
CA PHE A 126 24.73 -20.00 -9.43
C PHE A 126 24.37 -19.00 -10.54
N ILE A 127 25.04 -19.07 -11.70
CA ILE A 127 24.72 -18.21 -12.85
C ILE A 127 23.30 -18.50 -13.34
N LEU A 128 22.96 -19.79 -13.52
CA LEU A 128 21.65 -20.21 -13.97
C LEU A 128 20.54 -19.73 -13.02
N HIS A 129 20.76 -19.89 -11.72
CA HIS A 129 19.79 -19.44 -10.71
C HIS A 129 19.63 -17.91 -10.70
N VAL A 130 20.74 -17.17 -10.75
CA VAL A 130 20.69 -15.70 -10.85
C VAL A 130 19.96 -15.26 -12.11
N ALA A 131 20.23 -15.87 -13.26
CA ALA A 131 19.54 -15.56 -14.51
C ALA A 131 18.03 -15.81 -14.39
N ASN A 132 17.64 -17.00 -13.90
CA ASN A 132 16.24 -17.35 -13.70
C ASN A 132 15.52 -16.38 -12.75
N LEU A 133 16.17 -15.92 -11.68
CA LEU A 133 15.59 -14.94 -10.76
C LEU A 133 15.32 -13.58 -11.42
N PHE A 134 16.09 -13.18 -12.42
CA PHE A 134 15.90 -11.91 -13.13
C PHE A 134 14.99 -12.02 -14.37
N ASP A 135 14.74 -13.23 -14.86
CA ASP A 135 13.78 -13.50 -15.94
C ASP A 135 12.32 -13.62 -15.46
N LEU A 136 12.08 -13.69 -14.14
CA LEU A 136 10.73 -13.70 -13.58
C LEU A 136 10.06 -12.32 -13.78
N GLU A 137 8.82 -12.31 -14.27
CA GLU A 137 8.05 -11.06 -14.46
C GLU A 137 7.74 -10.37 -13.12
N GLU A 138 7.45 -11.13 -12.06
CA GLU A 138 7.15 -10.62 -10.71
C GLU A 138 7.69 -11.51 -9.57
N PRO A 139 9.02 -11.59 -9.38
CA PRO A 139 9.64 -12.31 -8.28
C PRO A 139 9.31 -11.67 -6.92
N GLU A 140 9.09 -12.52 -5.93
CA GLU A 140 8.90 -12.10 -4.55
C GLU A 140 10.18 -11.43 -4.02
N ILE A 141 10.05 -10.25 -3.40
CA ILE A 141 11.18 -9.47 -2.84
C ILE A 141 12.07 -10.34 -1.93
N GLN A 142 11.48 -11.31 -1.23
CA GLN A 142 12.17 -12.23 -0.35
C GLN A 142 13.27 -13.05 -1.05
N GLN A 143 13.08 -13.44 -2.32
CA GLN A 143 14.09 -14.20 -3.06
C GLN A 143 15.39 -13.41 -3.29
N TYR A 144 15.28 -12.09 -3.48
CA TYR A 144 16.45 -11.22 -3.60
C TYR A 144 17.13 -10.93 -2.28
N GLU A 145 16.38 -10.89 -1.18
CA GLU A 145 16.98 -10.82 0.15
C GLU A 145 17.83 -12.07 0.44
N GLU A 146 17.28 -13.25 0.16
CA GLU A 146 17.99 -14.51 0.35
C GLU A 146 19.18 -14.64 -0.60
N LEU A 147 19.06 -14.22 -1.86
CA LEU A 147 20.19 -14.11 -2.78
C LEU A 147 21.30 -13.21 -2.22
N GLY A 148 20.95 -12.04 -1.70
CA GLY A 148 21.92 -11.14 -1.08
C GLY A 148 22.59 -11.77 0.15
N ARG A 149 21.84 -12.42 1.03
CA ARG A 149 22.39 -13.12 2.20
C ARG A 149 23.31 -14.27 1.80
N PHE A 150 22.92 -15.03 0.80
CA PHE A 150 23.70 -16.14 0.23
C PHE A 150 25.05 -15.64 -0.30
N ILE A 151 25.04 -14.63 -1.19
CA ILE A 151 26.26 -14.00 -1.71
C ILE A 151 27.13 -13.47 -0.55
N GLY A 152 26.55 -12.74 0.39
CA GLY A 152 27.32 -12.15 1.48
C GLY A 152 27.92 -13.19 2.42
N LEU A 153 27.26 -14.33 2.65
CA LEU A 153 27.81 -15.43 3.44
C LEU A 153 28.92 -16.17 2.69
N LEU A 154 28.77 -16.40 1.38
CA LEU A 154 29.83 -16.93 0.52
C LEU A 154 31.05 -16.02 0.47
N LEU A 155 30.88 -14.70 0.46
CA LEU A 155 32.03 -13.79 0.50
C LEU A 155 32.66 -13.73 1.90
N LYS A 156 31.87 -13.94 2.96
CA LYS A 156 32.36 -13.92 4.36
C LYS A 156 33.16 -15.16 4.73
N THR A 157 32.99 -16.29 4.03
CA THR A 157 33.71 -17.53 4.33
C THR A 157 35.20 -17.34 4.14
N LYS A 158 35.94 -17.81 5.14
CA LYS A 158 37.39 -17.93 5.03
C LYS A 158 37.69 -19.15 4.18
N PHE A 159 37.56 -19.02 2.87
CA PHE A 159 38.31 -19.89 1.97
C PHE A 159 39.78 -19.80 2.38
N ASN A 160 40.51 -20.91 2.37
CA ASN A 160 41.95 -20.95 2.69
C ASN A 160 42.71 -20.07 1.68
N ARG A 161 42.75 -18.76 1.95
CA ARG A 161 43.52 -17.80 1.17
C ARG A 161 44.91 -17.76 1.79
N PRO A 162 45.98 -18.04 1.04
CA PRO A 162 47.32 -17.72 1.53
C PRO A 162 47.33 -16.21 1.83
N PHE A 163 47.67 -15.85 3.08
CA PHE A 163 47.54 -14.51 3.68
C PHE A 163 48.23 -13.35 2.92
N HIS A 164 48.88 -13.60 1.78
CA HIS A 164 49.64 -12.61 1.04
C HIS A 164 49.43 -12.60 -0.48
N GLN A 165 48.56 -13.44 -1.04
CA GLN A 165 48.20 -13.34 -2.46
C GLN A 165 46.69 -13.41 -2.63
N ILE A 166 46.11 -12.23 -2.80
CA ILE A 166 44.80 -11.99 -3.39
C ILE A 166 44.94 -12.36 -4.88
N ASP A 167 45.14 -13.63 -5.19
CA ASP A 167 44.71 -14.12 -6.49
C ASP A 167 43.43 -14.89 -6.23
N SER A 168 42.34 -14.11 -6.11
CA SER A 168 40.95 -14.60 -6.15
C SER A 168 40.69 -15.47 -7.39
N ARG A 169 41.62 -15.51 -8.35
CA ARG A 169 41.65 -16.40 -9.51
C ARG A 169 41.77 -17.89 -9.19
N SER A 170 42.23 -18.29 -8.01
CA SER A 170 42.36 -19.72 -7.68
C SER A 170 41.01 -20.40 -7.39
N ASN A 171 39.97 -19.63 -7.06
CA ASN A 171 38.64 -20.17 -6.80
C ASN A 171 37.65 -19.63 -7.85
N LYS A 172 37.31 -20.48 -8.82
CA LYS A 172 36.47 -20.11 -9.97
C LYS A 172 35.06 -19.69 -9.52
N PHE A 173 34.48 -20.40 -8.55
CA PHE A 173 33.16 -20.09 -8.04
C PHE A 173 33.12 -18.72 -7.36
N LEU A 174 34.07 -18.45 -6.47
CA LEU A 174 34.12 -17.18 -5.76
C LEU A 174 34.31 -16.01 -6.72
N LYS A 175 35.12 -16.19 -7.77
CA LYS A 175 35.26 -15.19 -8.84
C LYS A 175 33.92 -14.89 -9.50
N VAL A 176 33.15 -15.90 -9.87
CA VAL A 176 31.81 -15.72 -10.46
C VAL A 176 30.86 -14.99 -9.51
N VAL A 177 30.87 -15.36 -8.22
CA VAL A 177 30.06 -14.68 -7.19
C VAL A 177 30.44 -13.19 -7.07
N MET A 178 31.74 -12.87 -7.11
CA MET A 178 32.22 -11.49 -7.12
C MET A 178 31.83 -10.74 -8.40
N ASP A 179 31.96 -11.38 -9.56
CA ASP A 179 31.61 -10.78 -10.86
C ASP A 179 30.11 -10.45 -10.93
N VAL A 180 29.24 -11.33 -10.43
CA VAL A 180 27.79 -11.07 -10.32
C VAL A 180 27.50 -9.90 -9.39
N PHE A 181 28.14 -9.87 -8.21
CA PHE A 181 27.94 -8.79 -7.24
C PHE A 181 28.42 -7.43 -7.79
N LEU A 182 29.57 -7.40 -8.47
CA LEU A 182 30.08 -6.21 -9.17
C LEU A 182 29.13 -5.78 -10.30
N GLY A 183 28.56 -6.74 -11.03
CA GLY A 183 27.50 -6.50 -12.01
C GLY A 183 26.34 -5.72 -11.39
N PHE A 184 25.82 -6.18 -10.24
CA PHE A 184 24.73 -5.49 -9.53
C PHE A 184 25.11 -4.06 -9.12
N LEU A 185 26.30 -3.86 -8.57
CA LEU A 185 26.80 -2.53 -8.19
C LEU A 185 26.89 -1.57 -9.40
N SER A 186 27.29 -2.09 -10.56
CA SER A 186 27.47 -1.30 -11.78
C SER A 186 26.17 -1.01 -12.54
N ASP A 187 25.18 -1.90 -12.42
CA ASP A 187 23.92 -1.82 -13.16
C ASP A 187 22.89 -0.92 -12.49
N VAL A 188 22.81 -0.94 -11.16
CA VAL A 188 21.81 -0.15 -10.42
C VAL A 188 21.84 1.34 -10.78
N PRO A 189 23.00 2.03 -10.87
CA PRO A 189 23.03 3.42 -11.33
C PRO A 189 22.45 3.61 -12.73
N LYS A 190 22.74 2.70 -13.68
CA LYS A 190 22.25 2.79 -15.06
C LYS A 190 20.73 2.59 -15.12
N LEU A 191 20.22 1.62 -14.35
CA LEU A 191 18.79 1.32 -14.28
C LEU A 191 18.02 2.45 -13.59
N LEU A 192 18.62 3.10 -12.59
CA LEU A 192 18.05 4.27 -11.93
C LEU A 192 17.85 5.47 -12.86
N ASP A 193 18.67 5.60 -13.90
CA ASP A 193 18.55 6.66 -14.91
C ASP A 193 17.47 6.38 -15.97
N SER A 194 16.98 5.14 -16.05
CA SER A 194 15.90 4.77 -16.97
C SER A 194 14.54 5.28 -16.51
N ASN A 195 13.67 5.56 -17.48
CA ASN A 195 12.26 5.90 -17.27
C ASN A 195 11.33 4.68 -17.46
N LEU A 196 11.87 3.51 -17.79
CA LEU A 196 11.09 2.29 -17.99
C LEU A 196 10.75 1.67 -16.63
N GLU A 197 9.48 1.28 -16.46
CA GLU A 197 8.99 0.66 -15.23
C GLU A 197 9.73 -0.65 -14.93
N HIS A 198 9.97 -1.48 -15.96
CA HIS A 198 10.73 -2.71 -15.83
C HIS A 198 12.15 -2.49 -15.29
N ASP A 199 12.85 -1.44 -15.75
CA ASP A 199 14.20 -1.12 -15.29
C ASP A 199 14.21 -0.65 -13.84
N MET A 200 13.18 0.09 -13.41
CA MET A 200 13.04 0.53 -12.03
C MET A 200 12.78 -0.65 -11.09
N THR A 201 12.02 -1.63 -11.55
CA THR A 201 11.79 -2.90 -10.84
C THR A 201 13.09 -3.71 -10.73
N GLN A 202 13.87 -3.85 -11.82
CA GLN A 202 15.18 -4.50 -11.74
C GLN A 202 16.15 -3.75 -10.81
N ALA A 203 16.14 -2.40 -10.85
CA ALA A 203 16.96 -1.58 -9.96
C ALA A 203 16.62 -1.85 -8.49
N LYS A 204 15.33 -1.99 -8.19
CA LYS A 204 14.83 -2.34 -6.85
C LYS A 204 15.41 -3.68 -6.39
N TRP A 205 15.27 -4.72 -7.20
CA TRP A 205 15.72 -6.06 -6.84
C TRP A 205 17.24 -6.16 -6.66
N LYS A 206 18.02 -5.62 -7.61
CA LYS A 206 19.49 -5.56 -7.50
C LYS A 206 19.93 -4.75 -6.27
N THR A 207 19.25 -3.65 -5.96
CA THR A 207 19.51 -2.85 -4.76
C THR A 207 19.29 -3.67 -3.49
N THR A 208 18.19 -4.41 -3.40
CA THR A 208 17.90 -5.32 -2.27
C THR A 208 19.01 -6.35 -2.10
N SER A 209 19.39 -7.06 -3.18
CA SER A 209 20.47 -8.06 -3.12
C SER A 209 21.79 -7.45 -2.64
N VAL A 210 22.15 -6.26 -3.12
CA VAL A 210 23.38 -5.56 -2.69
C VAL A 210 23.34 -5.23 -1.21
N VAL A 211 22.24 -4.64 -0.75
CA VAL A 211 22.03 -4.27 0.65
C VAL A 211 22.21 -5.47 1.58
N PHE A 212 21.57 -6.60 1.27
CA PHE A 212 21.63 -7.80 2.09
C PHE A 212 22.99 -8.50 2.02
N THR A 213 23.67 -8.44 0.86
CA THR A 213 25.06 -8.89 0.71
C THR A 213 25.99 -8.14 1.66
N VAL A 214 25.94 -6.80 1.61
CA VAL A 214 26.76 -5.94 2.49
C VAL A 214 26.45 -6.25 3.95
N LYS A 215 25.17 -6.33 4.32
CA LYS A 215 24.70 -6.67 5.68
C LYS A 215 25.27 -8.00 6.18
N ALA A 216 25.21 -9.05 5.36
CA ALA A 216 25.67 -10.39 5.73
C ALA A 216 27.19 -10.45 5.93
N MET A 217 27.96 -9.74 5.09
CA MET A 217 29.42 -9.65 5.20
C MET A 217 29.88 -8.89 6.44
N ASN A 218 29.09 -7.92 6.90
CA ASN A 218 29.40 -7.07 8.05
C ASN A 218 30.80 -6.40 7.88
N ARG A 219 31.51 -6.09 8.95
CA ARG A 219 32.84 -5.44 8.92
C ARG A 219 33.92 -6.15 8.09
N ARG A 220 33.72 -7.43 7.73
CA ARG A 220 34.72 -8.18 6.93
C ARG A 220 34.84 -7.69 5.50
N LEU A 221 33.77 -7.14 4.92
CA LEU A 221 33.78 -6.61 3.56
C LEU A 221 34.94 -5.65 3.33
N PHE A 222 35.12 -4.69 4.23
CA PHE A 222 36.15 -3.66 4.13
C PHE A 222 37.57 -4.18 4.39
N MET A 223 37.71 -5.30 5.09
CA MET A 223 39.00 -5.86 5.49
C MET A 223 39.49 -6.89 4.47
N ASP A 224 38.59 -7.76 3.99
CA ASP A 224 38.92 -8.91 3.16
C ASP A 224 38.75 -8.61 1.65
N PHE A 225 38.04 -7.52 1.29
CA PHE A 225 37.73 -7.14 -0.10
C PHE A 225 37.78 -5.62 -0.30
N TYR A 226 38.91 -4.98 0.00
CA TYR A 226 39.04 -3.52 -0.15
C TYR A 226 38.78 -3.01 -1.57
N GLU A 227 38.97 -3.86 -2.58
CA GLU A 227 38.72 -3.55 -4.00
C GLU A 227 37.23 -3.30 -4.30
N LEU A 228 36.32 -3.92 -3.53
CA LEU A 228 34.88 -3.68 -3.68
C LEU A 228 34.43 -2.36 -3.06
N ASN A 229 35.24 -1.76 -2.17
CA ASN A 229 34.82 -0.60 -1.40
C ASN A 229 34.43 0.57 -2.31
N ASP A 230 35.25 0.85 -3.34
CA ASP A 230 35.01 1.99 -4.23
C ASP A 230 33.69 1.83 -4.99
N ASP A 231 33.37 0.62 -5.46
CA ASP A 231 32.13 0.36 -6.20
C ASP A 231 30.91 0.35 -5.28
N ILE A 232 31.06 -0.14 -4.04
CA ILE A 232 30.02 -0.01 -3.01
C ILE A 232 29.77 1.47 -2.67
N TYR A 233 30.81 2.30 -2.55
CA TYR A 233 30.64 3.73 -2.31
C TYR A 233 29.98 4.45 -3.48
N LYS A 234 30.31 4.09 -4.73
CA LYS A 234 29.62 4.63 -5.92
C LYS A 234 28.14 4.25 -5.92
N PHE A 235 27.82 3.00 -5.61
CA PHE A 235 26.44 2.51 -5.48
C PHE A 235 25.66 3.24 -4.37
N ILE A 236 26.24 3.39 -3.18
CA ILE A 236 25.64 4.14 -2.07
C ILE A 236 25.39 5.58 -2.49
N ARG A 237 26.35 6.20 -3.18
CA ARG A 237 26.25 7.58 -3.64
C ARG A 237 25.11 7.76 -4.64
N SER A 238 24.97 6.88 -5.63
CA SER A 238 23.91 7.00 -6.63
C SER A 238 22.52 6.90 -6.00
N ILE A 239 22.34 6.02 -5.01
CA ILE A 239 21.07 5.89 -4.28
C ILE A 239 20.79 7.14 -3.43
N LEU A 240 21.78 7.70 -2.74
CA LEU A 240 21.56 8.80 -1.80
C LEU A 240 21.46 10.17 -2.48
N ILE A 241 22.29 10.44 -3.48
CA ILE A 241 22.44 11.77 -4.08
C ILE A 241 21.62 11.90 -5.37
N ASP A 242 21.72 10.90 -6.26
CA ASP A 242 21.24 11.06 -7.65
C ASP A 242 19.75 10.71 -7.82
N THR A 243 19.07 10.29 -6.75
CA THR A 243 17.65 9.91 -6.76
C THR A 243 16.67 11.02 -6.35
N ASP A 244 17.09 12.28 -6.29
CA ASP A 244 16.23 13.35 -5.75
C ASP A 244 14.88 13.46 -6.48
N GLY A 245 13.83 13.02 -5.78
CA GLY A 245 12.45 12.97 -6.26
C GLY A 245 11.94 11.60 -6.73
N LYS A 246 12.82 10.62 -7.00
CA LYS A 246 12.42 9.28 -7.46
C LYS A 246 11.95 8.38 -6.30
N GLN A 247 10.95 7.55 -6.55
CA GLN A 247 10.31 6.69 -5.53
C GLN A 247 11.30 5.69 -4.90
N LEU A 248 12.22 5.13 -5.70
CA LEU A 248 13.25 4.20 -5.24
C LEU A 248 14.18 4.82 -4.19
N GLY A 249 14.51 6.10 -4.35
CA GLY A 249 15.30 6.86 -3.37
C GLY A 249 14.63 6.88 -2.00
N LYS A 250 13.31 7.08 -1.94
CA LYS A 250 12.58 7.15 -0.66
C LYS A 250 12.57 5.81 0.08
N GLU A 251 12.41 4.70 -0.63
CA GLU A 251 12.33 3.36 -0.05
C GLU A 251 13.68 2.87 0.48
N PHE A 252 14.76 3.07 -0.29
CA PHE A 252 16.07 2.50 0.05
C PHE A 252 17.00 3.45 0.82
N ARG A 253 16.78 4.78 0.78
CA ARG A 253 17.56 5.75 1.59
C ARG A 253 17.75 5.33 3.05
N PRO A 254 16.71 4.91 3.82
CA PRO A 254 16.91 4.54 5.22
C PRO A 254 17.81 3.30 5.37
N VAL A 255 17.66 2.31 4.49
CA VAL A 255 18.45 1.08 4.55
C VAL A 255 19.89 1.32 4.12
N THR A 256 20.11 2.11 3.07
CA THR A 256 21.45 2.53 2.62
C THR A 256 22.16 3.38 3.67
N LEU A 257 21.44 4.27 4.36
CA LEU A 257 21.98 5.02 5.51
C LEU A 257 22.36 4.07 6.65
N GLN A 258 21.54 3.06 6.93
CA GLN A 258 21.86 2.05 7.95
C GLN A 258 23.16 1.30 7.60
N ILE A 259 23.40 0.97 6.33
CA ILE A 259 24.68 0.40 5.88
C ILE A 259 25.84 1.37 6.12
N ILE A 260 25.69 2.67 5.93
CA ILE A 260 26.78 3.60 6.25
C ILE A 260 27.06 3.60 7.75
N LEU A 261 26.00 3.56 8.58
CA LEU A 261 26.11 3.60 10.04
C LEU A 261 26.69 2.32 10.64
N ASP A 262 26.29 1.15 10.14
CA ASP A 262 26.74 -0.14 10.66
C ASP A 262 28.21 -0.45 10.30
N PHE A 263 28.71 0.13 9.20
CA PHE A 263 30.00 -0.24 8.61
C PHE A 263 31.04 0.87 8.63
N GLY A 264 30.62 2.13 8.74
CA GLY A 264 31.56 3.23 8.81
C GLY A 264 32.45 3.09 10.04
N SER A 265 33.77 3.01 9.83
CA SER A 265 34.71 3.34 10.90
C SER A 265 34.32 4.71 11.48
N PRO A 266 34.43 4.95 12.79
CA PRO A 266 34.12 6.27 13.38
C PRO A 266 34.78 7.43 12.63
N THR A 267 35.96 7.21 12.05
CA THR A 267 36.68 8.17 11.21
C THR A 267 36.03 8.42 9.84
N VAL A 268 35.45 7.40 9.21
CA VAL A 268 34.72 7.51 7.94
C VAL A 268 33.36 8.17 8.17
N ILE A 269 32.65 7.78 9.23
CA ILE A 269 31.37 8.41 9.63
C ILE A 269 31.61 9.90 9.91
N MET A 270 32.64 10.25 10.67
CA MET A 270 32.95 11.65 10.97
C MET A 270 33.32 12.45 9.71
N ARG A 271 34.09 11.88 8.77
CA ARG A 271 34.43 12.55 7.50
C ARG A 271 33.21 12.71 6.59
N PHE A 272 32.34 11.70 6.53
CA PHE A 272 31.12 11.75 5.73
C PHE A 272 30.14 12.79 6.30
N LEU A 273 29.91 12.78 7.62
CA LEU A 273 29.10 13.80 8.28
C LEU A 273 29.68 15.20 8.08
N LEU A 274 31.00 15.38 8.15
CA LEU A 274 31.65 16.66 7.89
C LEU A 274 31.45 17.13 6.44
N LEU A 275 31.58 16.24 5.45
CA LEU A 275 31.34 16.55 4.03
C LEU A 275 29.87 16.87 3.76
N VAL A 276 28.93 16.16 4.38
CA VAL A 276 27.49 16.45 4.30
C VAL A 276 27.20 17.81 4.95
N PHE A 277 27.74 18.10 6.13
CA PHE A 277 27.60 19.40 6.78
C PHE A 277 28.22 20.55 5.94
N LEU A 278 29.37 20.32 5.29
CA LEU A 278 30.00 21.30 4.40
C LEU A 278 29.23 21.50 3.08
N ALA A 279 28.65 20.44 2.52
CA ALA A 279 27.81 20.51 1.33
C ALA A 279 26.47 21.22 1.60
N ILE A 280 25.89 21.02 2.78
CA ILE A 280 24.66 21.70 3.22
C ILE A 280 24.94 23.16 3.61
N GLY A 281 26.15 23.48 4.07
CA GLY A 281 26.52 24.80 4.59
C GLY A 281 26.64 25.94 3.56
N PHE A 282 26.70 25.66 2.25
CA PHE A 282 26.98 26.69 1.23
C PHE A 282 25.89 26.96 0.20
N GLN A 283 24.74 26.29 0.29
CA GLN A 283 23.61 26.63 -0.57
C GLN A 283 22.58 27.43 0.22
N GLN A 284 22.75 28.75 0.27
CA GLN A 284 21.59 29.62 0.43
C GLN A 284 20.78 29.53 -0.88
N THR A 285 20.08 28.41 -1.05
CA THR A 285 19.12 28.26 -2.13
C THR A 285 18.05 29.32 -1.91
N GLN A 286 18.00 30.27 -2.84
CA GLN A 286 16.89 31.20 -2.89
C GLN A 286 15.62 30.36 -3.07
N ALA A 287 14.70 30.48 -2.13
CA ALA A 287 13.48 29.68 -2.07
C ALA A 287 12.30 30.56 -1.63
N CYS A 288 11.14 30.36 -2.23
CA CYS A 288 9.89 30.97 -1.75
C CYS A 288 9.49 30.34 -0.42
N ARG A 289 9.02 31.15 0.53
CA ARG A 289 8.45 30.67 1.80
C ARG A 289 6.94 30.88 1.80
N HIS A 290 6.16 29.81 1.83
CA HIS A 290 4.69 29.86 1.84
C HIS A 290 4.11 28.79 2.76
N GLY A 291 3.19 29.17 3.64
CA GLY A 291 2.53 28.22 4.56
C GLY A 291 3.48 27.46 5.49
N GLY A 292 4.68 27.98 5.77
CA GLY A 292 5.71 27.30 6.56
C GLY A 292 6.65 26.37 5.76
N SER A 293 6.39 26.17 4.47
CA SER A 293 7.21 25.35 3.56
C SER A 293 8.11 26.22 2.68
N THR A 294 9.23 25.63 2.22
CA THR A 294 10.18 26.26 1.28
C THR A 294 10.09 25.62 -0.10
N TYR A 295 10.03 26.44 -1.15
CA TYR A 295 9.89 26.00 -2.54
C TYR A 295 10.99 26.58 -3.42
N VAL A 296 11.57 25.78 -4.32
CA VAL A 296 12.61 26.23 -5.26
C VAL A 296 12.02 26.98 -6.46
N ASN A 297 12.84 27.76 -7.17
CA ASN A 297 12.38 28.52 -8.34
C ASN A 297 11.77 27.60 -9.41
N GLY A 298 10.56 27.92 -9.88
CA GLY A 298 9.81 27.13 -10.85
C GLY A 298 9.03 25.96 -10.24
N GLN A 299 9.23 25.63 -8.96
CA GLN A 299 8.48 24.56 -8.30
C GLN A 299 7.00 24.89 -8.23
N GLU A 300 6.18 23.94 -8.68
CA GLU A 300 4.72 23.98 -8.53
C GLU A 300 4.27 23.10 -7.36
N TRP A 301 3.23 23.53 -6.65
CA TRP A 301 2.61 22.74 -5.58
C TRP A 301 1.10 22.96 -5.50
N ARG A 302 0.42 22.01 -4.88
CA ARG A 302 -1.03 22.05 -4.65
C ARG A 302 -1.34 22.76 -3.35
N GLU A 303 -2.24 23.74 -3.41
CA GLU A 303 -2.72 24.51 -2.26
C GLU A 303 -4.24 24.27 -2.09
N ARG A 304 -4.63 23.72 -0.92
CA ARG A 304 -6.03 23.42 -0.55
C ARG A 304 -6.81 22.59 -1.58
N ASP A 305 -6.13 21.69 -2.28
CA ASP A 305 -6.70 20.82 -3.32
C ASP A 305 -7.40 21.50 -4.50
N ALA A 306 -7.40 22.83 -4.58
CA ALA A 306 -8.11 23.60 -5.60
C ALA A 306 -7.20 24.49 -6.45
N PHE A 307 -5.96 24.75 -6.01
CA PHE A 307 -5.05 25.66 -6.71
C PHE A 307 -3.68 25.03 -6.91
N MET A 308 -3.12 25.25 -8.09
CA MET A 308 -1.71 24.98 -8.38
C MET A 308 -0.94 26.30 -8.26
N MET A 309 -0.03 26.36 -7.31
CA MET A 309 0.84 27.49 -7.03
C MET A 309 2.19 27.29 -7.71
N ARG A 310 2.92 28.37 -8.01
CA ARG A 310 4.32 28.33 -8.49
C ARG A 310 5.18 29.35 -7.74
N CYS A 311 6.42 28.97 -7.47
CA CYS A 311 7.45 29.87 -6.95
C CYS A 311 8.21 30.53 -8.10
N SER A 312 8.28 31.86 -8.11
CA SER A 312 8.99 32.63 -9.12
C SER A 312 10.02 33.54 -8.44
N ILE A 313 11.32 33.27 -8.68
CA ILE A 313 12.45 34.01 -8.10
C ILE A 313 13.10 34.87 -9.18
N SER A 314 13.21 36.16 -8.90
CA SER A 314 13.82 37.15 -9.78
C SER A 314 15.35 37.17 -9.64
N PRO A 315 16.11 37.65 -10.64
CA PRO A 315 17.58 37.69 -10.59
C PRO A 315 18.16 38.48 -9.40
N ASN A 316 17.40 39.43 -8.85
CA ASN A 316 17.76 40.22 -7.67
C ASN A 316 17.54 39.47 -6.33
N GLY A 317 17.10 38.21 -6.37
CA GLY A 317 16.79 37.39 -5.21
C GLY A 317 15.42 37.62 -4.57
N SER A 318 14.63 38.58 -5.08
CA SER A 318 13.23 38.72 -4.69
C SER A 318 12.41 37.56 -5.24
N TRP A 319 11.39 37.13 -4.50
CA TRP A 319 10.54 36.01 -4.90
C TRP A 319 9.06 36.33 -4.70
N LYS A 320 8.21 35.66 -5.46
CA LYS A 320 6.75 35.71 -5.30
C LYS A 320 6.15 34.31 -5.51
N THR A 321 4.99 34.08 -4.90
CA THR A 321 4.17 32.90 -5.16
C THR A 321 2.94 33.32 -5.94
N GLU A 322 2.64 32.63 -7.03
CA GLU A 322 1.47 32.93 -7.87
C GLU A 322 0.67 31.67 -8.17
N VAL A 323 -0.64 31.81 -8.27
CA VAL A 323 -1.50 30.74 -8.78
C VAL A 323 -1.23 30.63 -10.28
N VAL A 324 -0.97 29.42 -10.78
CA VAL A 324 -0.76 29.17 -12.21
C VAL A 324 -1.90 28.39 -12.85
N ALA A 325 -2.72 27.73 -12.04
CA ALA A 325 -3.92 27.02 -12.48
C ALA A 325 -4.85 26.73 -11.29
N CYS A 326 -6.12 26.46 -11.57
CA CYS A 326 -7.03 25.79 -10.63
C CYS A 326 -6.96 24.27 -10.85
N LEU A 327 -7.47 23.50 -9.90
CA LEU A 327 -7.62 22.05 -9.99
C LEU A 327 -9.10 21.68 -9.88
N SER A 328 -9.60 20.85 -10.80
CA SER A 328 -10.93 20.26 -10.65
C SER A 328 -10.94 19.24 -9.49
N PRO A 329 -12.12 18.79 -9.01
CA PRO A 329 -12.20 17.72 -8.01
C PRO A 329 -11.46 16.43 -8.39
N ASN A 330 -11.36 16.14 -9.69
CA ASN A 330 -10.59 15.01 -10.23
C ASN A 330 -9.09 15.31 -10.37
N GLY A 331 -8.61 16.47 -9.92
CA GLY A 331 -7.21 16.88 -9.93
C GLY A 331 -6.71 17.39 -11.28
N GLN A 332 -7.59 17.60 -12.27
CA GLN A 332 -7.18 18.12 -13.58
C GLN A 332 -6.81 19.60 -13.50
N LYS A 333 -5.70 19.98 -14.16
CA LYS A 333 -5.16 21.34 -14.17
C LYS A 333 -5.94 22.23 -15.14
N ILE A 334 -6.54 23.30 -14.62
CA ILE A 334 -7.31 24.30 -15.38
C ILE A 334 -6.49 25.59 -15.45
N PRO A 335 -5.91 25.94 -16.61
CA PRO A 335 -5.22 27.21 -16.78
C PRO A 335 -6.06 28.42 -16.34
N ILE A 336 -5.39 29.49 -15.91
CA ILE A 336 -6.08 30.73 -15.57
C ILE A 336 -6.80 31.28 -16.81
N ASN A 337 -8.05 31.72 -16.61
CA ASN A 337 -8.97 32.21 -17.63
C ASN A 337 -9.42 31.15 -18.66
N SER A 338 -9.31 29.86 -18.32
CA SER A 338 -9.88 28.77 -19.11
C SER A 338 -10.97 28.01 -18.34
N SER A 339 -11.61 27.08 -19.03
CA SER A 339 -12.56 26.12 -18.45
C SER A 339 -12.34 24.72 -19.00
N ILE A 340 -12.72 23.72 -18.22
CA ILE A 340 -12.76 22.32 -18.65
C ILE A 340 -14.13 21.72 -18.33
N GLU A 341 -14.53 20.73 -19.11
CA GLU A 341 -15.66 19.85 -18.79
C GLU A 341 -15.14 18.69 -17.93
N ASP A 342 -15.69 18.52 -16.74
CA ASP A 342 -15.37 17.43 -15.82
C ASP A 342 -16.67 16.75 -15.38
N GLY A 343 -17.04 15.68 -16.08
CA GLY A 343 -18.31 15.00 -15.88
C GLY A 343 -19.51 15.90 -16.17
N ASN A 344 -20.34 16.11 -15.15
CA ASN A 344 -21.57 16.91 -15.27
C ASN A 344 -21.35 18.42 -15.06
N ASP A 345 -20.11 18.82 -14.78
CA ASP A 345 -19.76 20.19 -14.44
C ASP A 345 -18.77 20.78 -15.44
N VAL A 346 -18.91 22.08 -15.69
CA VAL A 346 -17.89 22.92 -16.31
C VAL A 346 -17.19 23.68 -15.20
N TRP A 347 -15.90 23.44 -15.05
CA TRP A 347 -15.07 24.15 -14.09
C TRP A 347 -14.33 25.28 -14.77
N LYS A 348 -14.55 26.51 -14.30
CA LYS A 348 -13.91 27.72 -14.84
C LYS A 348 -12.94 28.30 -13.82
N CYS A 349 -11.69 28.48 -14.24
CA CYS A 349 -10.68 29.17 -13.45
C CYS A 349 -10.57 30.62 -13.96
N SER A 350 -10.93 31.62 -13.16
CA SER A 350 -10.90 33.03 -13.58
C SER A 350 -10.08 33.89 -12.63
N MET A 351 -9.32 34.83 -13.18
CA MET A 351 -8.60 35.85 -12.40
C MET A 351 -9.29 37.19 -12.56
N ASN A 352 -9.61 37.87 -11.45
CA ASN A 352 -10.19 39.21 -11.49
C ASN A 352 -9.10 40.30 -11.64
N GLU A 353 -9.52 41.55 -11.83
CA GLU A 353 -8.62 42.71 -11.98
C GLU A 353 -7.69 42.95 -10.79
N ARG A 354 -8.03 42.42 -9.61
CA ARG A 354 -7.20 42.49 -8.39
C ARG A 354 -6.21 41.32 -8.26
N GLY A 355 -6.13 40.44 -9.26
CA GLY A 355 -5.26 39.26 -9.26
C GLY A 355 -5.78 38.09 -8.41
N MET A 356 -7.03 38.14 -7.92
CA MET A 356 -7.62 37.03 -7.17
C MET A 356 -8.14 35.98 -8.15
N VAL A 357 -7.71 34.74 -7.95
CA VAL A 357 -8.14 33.59 -8.76
C VAL A 357 -9.31 32.88 -8.06
N THR A 358 -10.35 32.59 -8.84
CA THR A 358 -11.55 31.88 -8.39
C THR A 358 -11.80 30.66 -9.27
N LEU A 359 -12.13 29.54 -8.65
CA LEU A 359 -12.65 28.35 -9.30
C LEU A 359 -14.18 28.36 -9.19
N VAL A 360 -14.87 28.39 -10.32
CA VAL A 360 -16.34 28.44 -10.40
C VAL A 360 -16.84 27.17 -11.06
N GLN A 361 -17.79 26.50 -10.40
CA GLN A 361 -18.53 25.37 -10.95
C GLN A 361 -19.76 25.88 -11.71
N GLY A 362 -19.96 25.41 -12.93
CA GLY A 362 -21.18 25.63 -13.72
C GLY A 362 -21.71 24.31 -14.27
N PRO A 363 -22.99 24.25 -14.67
CA PRO A 363 -23.55 23.04 -15.27
C PRO A 363 -22.94 22.78 -16.65
N ASN A 364 -22.51 21.55 -16.93
CA ASN A 364 -22.11 21.18 -18.28
C ASN A 364 -23.36 21.03 -19.16
N PRO A 365 -23.53 21.83 -20.25
CA PRO A 365 -24.68 21.67 -21.13
C PRO A 365 -24.77 20.26 -21.72
N ASN A 366 -23.66 19.55 -21.83
CA ASN A 366 -23.54 18.18 -22.33
C ASN A 366 -23.60 17.10 -21.23
N ALA A 367 -23.86 17.48 -19.97
CA ALA A 367 -23.99 16.54 -18.86
C ALA A 367 -25.09 15.50 -19.11
N LYS A 368 -24.74 14.23 -18.85
CA LYS A 368 -25.64 13.08 -18.96
C LYS A 368 -26.37 12.85 -17.64
N CYS A 369 -27.56 12.26 -17.70
CA CYS A 369 -28.35 11.96 -16.50
C CYS A 369 -28.16 10.50 -16.10
N ASP A 370 -27.38 10.21 -15.06
CA ASP A 370 -27.18 8.84 -14.57
C ASP A 370 -26.78 7.83 -15.68
N GLY A 371 -25.98 8.28 -16.65
CA GLY A 371 -25.56 7.49 -17.83
C GLY A 371 -26.46 7.61 -19.06
N HIS A 372 -27.58 8.32 -18.97
CA HIS A 372 -28.51 8.55 -20.07
C HIS A 372 -28.16 9.80 -20.90
N GLU A 373 -28.18 9.66 -22.24
CA GLU A 373 -27.92 10.75 -23.18
C GLU A 373 -28.95 11.87 -23.09
N ILE A 374 -28.55 13.10 -23.42
CA ILE A 374 -29.47 14.25 -23.48
C ILE A 374 -30.60 13.98 -24.48
N GLY A 375 -31.83 14.27 -24.07
CA GLY A 375 -33.07 14.03 -24.82
C GLY A 375 -33.59 12.59 -24.71
N SER A 376 -32.81 11.66 -24.14
CA SER A 376 -33.29 10.30 -23.95
C SER A 376 -34.40 10.22 -22.90
N LEU A 377 -35.31 9.27 -23.11
CA LEU A 377 -36.39 8.93 -22.19
C LEU A 377 -36.10 7.58 -21.55
N TRP A 378 -36.20 7.48 -20.24
CA TRP A 378 -36.11 6.20 -19.53
C TRP A 378 -37.18 6.10 -18.46
N GLN A 379 -37.38 4.88 -17.96
CA GLN A 379 -38.28 4.60 -16.87
C GLN A 379 -37.48 4.24 -15.62
N GLU A 380 -37.76 4.92 -14.52
CA GLU A 380 -37.27 4.58 -13.20
C GLU A 380 -38.47 4.31 -12.29
N LYS A 381 -38.66 3.05 -11.90
CA LYS A 381 -39.84 2.59 -11.15
C LYS A 381 -41.13 2.93 -11.90
N SER A 382 -42.01 3.73 -11.29
CA SER A 382 -43.28 4.19 -11.86
C SER A 382 -43.18 5.57 -12.52
N PHE A 383 -41.98 6.03 -12.89
CA PHE A 383 -41.78 7.37 -13.45
C PHE A 383 -41.02 7.29 -14.77
N GLN A 384 -41.54 7.97 -15.80
CA GLN A 384 -40.81 8.22 -17.03
C GLN A 384 -40.13 9.58 -16.94
N LEU A 385 -38.82 9.58 -17.16
CA LEU A 385 -37.94 10.73 -17.06
C LEU A 385 -37.33 11.06 -18.42
N GLU A 386 -36.94 12.32 -18.60
CA GLU A 386 -36.16 12.82 -19.74
C GLU A 386 -34.90 13.52 -19.23
N CYS A 387 -33.79 13.35 -19.95
CA CYS A 387 -32.56 14.05 -19.64
C CYS A 387 -32.52 15.37 -20.41
N LEU A 388 -32.49 16.48 -19.71
CA LEU A 388 -32.29 17.80 -20.30
C LEU A 388 -30.80 18.20 -20.26
N PRO A 389 -30.38 19.18 -21.09
CA PRO A 389 -29.06 19.79 -20.99
C PRO A 389 -28.73 20.21 -19.54
N GLY A 390 -27.48 20.02 -19.12
CA GLY A 390 -27.10 20.24 -17.72
C GLY A 390 -27.30 19.04 -16.80
N GLY A 391 -27.59 17.85 -17.34
CA GLY A 391 -27.85 16.65 -16.53
C GLY A 391 -29.14 16.76 -15.71
N VAL A 392 -30.06 17.64 -16.12
CA VAL A 392 -31.29 17.92 -15.38
C VAL A 392 -32.34 16.88 -15.74
N ARG A 393 -32.84 16.16 -14.74
CA ARG A 393 -33.89 15.16 -14.90
C ARG A 393 -35.26 15.83 -14.90
N LYS A 394 -36.04 15.65 -15.98
CA LYS A 394 -37.42 16.13 -16.09
C LYS A 394 -38.41 14.98 -16.04
N LEU A 395 -39.38 15.04 -15.12
CA LEU A 395 -40.49 14.10 -15.11
C LEU A 395 -41.42 14.35 -16.32
N ARG A 396 -41.68 13.30 -17.11
CA ARG A 396 -42.59 13.34 -18.26
C ARG A 396 -43.93 12.66 -18.00
N ALA A 397 -43.94 11.54 -17.28
CA ALA A 397 -45.16 10.82 -16.93
C ALA A 397 -44.97 9.91 -15.72
N CYS A 398 -46.06 9.53 -15.07
CA CYS A 398 -46.12 8.34 -14.22
C CYS A 398 -46.47 7.12 -15.09
N VAL A 399 -45.89 5.97 -14.81
CA VAL A 399 -46.06 4.72 -15.58
C VAL A 399 -46.67 3.66 -14.67
N THR A 400 -47.78 3.10 -15.10
CA THR A 400 -48.48 2.00 -14.43
C THR A 400 -47.73 0.67 -14.62
N GLU A 401 -48.11 -0.36 -13.87
CA GLU A 401 -47.51 -1.70 -14.01
C GLU A 401 -47.74 -2.32 -15.39
N ASP A 402 -48.85 -1.99 -16.06
CA ASP A 402 -49.16 -2.39 -17.44
C ASP A 402 -48.53 -1.45 -18.51
N GLY A 403 -47.64 -0.53 -18.10
CA GLY A 403 -46.89 0.33 -19.01
C GLY A 403 -47.65 1.55 -19.54
N GLN A 404 -48.87 1.81 -19.06
CA GLN A 404 -49.61 3.00 -19.45
C GLN A 404 -49.01 4.26 -18.82
N LYS A 405 -48.90 5.31 -19.65
CA LYS A 405 -48.33 6.59 -19.27
C LYS A 405 -49.42 7.58 -18.90
N ILE A 406 -49.25 8.25 -17.75
CA ILE A 406 -50.11 9.29 -17.23
C ILE A 406 -49.28 10.58 -17.16
N PRO A 407 -49.52 11.58 -18.02
CA PRO A 407 -48.78 12.83 -18.03
C PRO A 407 -48.74 13.49 -16.64
N VAL A 408 -47.67 14.23 -16.36
CA VAL A 408 -47.56 15.01 -15.11
C VAL A 408 -48.72 15.99 -15.00
N ASN A 409 -49.29 16.11 -13.79
CA ASN A 409 -50.48 16.91 -13.47
C ASN A 409 -51.74 16.47 -14.22
N SER A 410 -51.88 15.17 -14.46
CA SER A 410 -53.06 14.59 -15.08
C SER A 410 -53.52 13.32 -14.35
N SER A 411 -54.70 12.83 -14.74
CA SER A 411 -55.27 11.60 -14.21
C SER A 411 -55.81 10.70 -15.32
N LYS A 412 -55.77 9.38 -15.13
CA LYS A 412 -56.29 8.40 -16.10
C LYS A 412 -57.02 7.27 -15.39
N ASN A 413 -58.16 6.83 -15.93
CA ASN A 413 -58.86 5.64 -15.42
C ASN A 413 -58.20 4.37 -15.99
N VAL A 414 -57.66 3.54 -15.11
CA VAL A 414 -57.02 2.27 -15.42
C VAL A 414 -57.61 1.21 -14.50
N ASN A 415 -58.26 0.19 -15.06
CA ASN A 415 -58.86 -0.94 -14.33
C ASN A 415 -59.83 -0.52 -13.20
N GLY A 416 -60.60 0.56 -13.37
CA GLY A 416 -61.55 1.04 -12.36
C GLY A 416 -60.94 1.93 -11.27
N PHE A 417 -59.65 2.27 -11.38
CA PHE A 417 -58.99 3.26 -10.54
C PHE A 417 -58.68 4.51 -11.37
N VAL A 418 -58.99 5.69 -10.84
CA VAL A 418 -58.46 6.94 -11.35
C VAL A 418 -57.07 7.13 -10.74
N LEU A 419 -56.05 6.88 -11.55
CA LEU A 419 -54.66 7.09 -11.20
C LEU A 419 -54.29 8.54 -11.46
N ILE A 420 -53.70 9.21 -10.48
CA ILE A 420 -53.35 10.63 -10.51
C ILE A 420 -51.82 10.77 -10.42
N CYS A 421 -51.23 11.48 -11.38
CA CYS A 421 -49.80 11.82 -11.40
C CYS A 421 -49.66 13.32 -11.14
N GLN A 422 -49.19 13.72 -9.97
CA GLN A 422 -49.11 15.12 -9.55
C GLN A 422 -47.68 15.51 -9.18
N ALA A 423 -47.17 16.59 -9.76
CA ALA A 423 -45.89 17.20 -9.36
C ALA A 423 -46.12 18.45 -8.52
N PHE A 424 -45.35 18.60 -7.45
CA PHE A 424 -45.42 19.74 -6.54
C PHE A 424 -44.28 20.73 -6.82
N ALA A 425 -44.47 21.99 -6.42
CA ALA A 425 -43.47 23.05 -6.62
C ALA A 425 -42.14 22.79 -5.91
N ASN A 426 -42.13 21.93 -4.88
CA ASN A 426 -40.92 21.49 -4.19
C ASN A 426 -40.15 20.37 -4.92
N GLY A 427 -40.58 19.98 -6.12
CA GLY A 427 -39.97 18.92 -6.93
C GLY A 427 -40.43 17.50 -6.58
N THR A 428 -41.25 17.31 -5.54
CA THR A 428 -41.82 16.00 -5.20
C THR A 428 -42.93 15.60 -6.16
N VAL A 429 -43.15 14.30 -6.30
CA VAL A 429 -44.13 13.72 -7.22
C VAL A 429 -44.98 12.71 -6.46
N SER A 430 -46.30 12.83 -6.56
CA SER A 430 -47.24 11.84 -6.03
C SER A 430 -47.84 11.05 -7.20
N PHE A 431 -47.80 9.73 -7.08
CA PHE A 431 -48.50 8.81 -7.96
C PHE A 431 -49.40 7.92 -7.12
N HIS A 432 -50.71 8.14 -7.17
CA HIS A 432 -51.66 7.42 -6.34
C HIS A 432 -52.94 7.09 -7.11
N GLY A 433 -53.59 5.99 -6.72
CA GLY A 433 -54.87 5.57 -7.26
C GLY A 433 -56.02 5.92 -6.34
N GLN A 434 -57.08 6.49 -6.91
CA GLN A 434 -58.37 6.64 -6.25
C GLN A 434 -59.33 5.64 -6.88
N LYS A 435 -59.91 4.73 -6.08
CA LYS A 435 -60.93 3.80 -6.58
C LYS A 435 -62.10 4.65 -7.06
N THR A 436 -62.49 4.47 -8.33
CA THR A 436 -63.72 5.12 -8.79
C THR A 436 -64.88 4.45 -8.08
N VAL A 437 -65.44 5.13 -7.08
CA VAL A 437 -66.73 4.76 -6.54
C VAL A 437 -67.69 5.01 -7.69
N LYS A 438 -68.08 3.95 -8.42
CA LYS A 438 -69.23 4.05 -9.31
C LYS A 438 -70.39 4.42 -8.39
N PRO A 439 -71.04 5.59 -8.57
CA PRO A 439 -72.29 5.83 -7.86
C PRO A 439 -73.21 4.67 -8.26
N SER A 440 -73.60 3.85 -7.29
CA SER A 440 -74.63 2.84 -7.52
C SER A 440 -75.91 3.60 -7.87
N THR A 441 -76.14 3.80 -9.16
CA THR A 441 -77.41 4.29 -9.67
C THR A 441 -78.42 3.17 -9.52
N VAL A 442 -79.03 3.07 -8.34
CA VAL A 442 -80.31 2.41 -8.19
C VAL A 442 -81.30 3.25 -8.99
N TYR A 443 -81.70 2.74 -10.16
CA TYR A 443 -82.67 3.38 -11.04
C TYR A 443 -84.02 3.47 -10.30
N GLY A 444 -84.30 4.63 -9.70
CA GLY A 444 -85.56 4.87 -8.98
C GLY A 444 -85.51 6.00 -7.96
N GLY A 445 -85.26 7.25 -8.40
CA GLY A 445 -85.71 8.46 -7.71
C GLY A 445 -85.25 8.75 -6.27
N SER A 446 -84.26 8.02 -5.75
CA SER A 446 -83.85 8.12 -4.34
C SER A 446 -82.35 8.43 -4.22
N GLN A 447 -82.01 9.17 -3.17
CA GLN A 447 -80.70 9.76 -2.87
C GLN A 447 -79.53 8.80 -3.14
N THR A 448 -78.48 9.29 -3.81
CA THR A 448 -77.21 8.58 -3.96
C THR A 448 -76.52 8.46 -2.61
N THR A 449 -76.64 7.29 -1.98
CA THR A 449 -75.93 6.99 -0.74
C THR A 449 -74.50 6.57 -1.08
N ILE A 450 -73.51 7.28 -0.55
CA ILE A 450 -72.09 6.95 -0.70
C ILE A 450 -71.71 6.00 0.43
N HIS A 451 -71.09 4.87 0.09
CA HIS A 451 -70.56 3.91 1.06
C HIS A 451 -69.09 3.64 0.78
N CYS A 452 -68.31 3.44 1.84
CA CYS A 452 -66.94 2.91 1.75
C CYS A 452 -66.97 1.41 1.98
N THR A 453 -65.96 0.69 1.52
CA THR A 453 -65.82 -0.75 1.74
C THR A 453 -64.60 -1.02 2.60
N ASP A 454 -64.73 -1.80 3.68
CA ASP A 454 -63.60 -2.23 4.51
C ASP A 454 -62.89 -3.49 3.96
N GLU A 455 -61.83 -3.95 4.64
CA GLU A 455 -61.05 -5.13 4.24
C GLU A 455 -61.86 -6.44 4.28
N GLN A 456 -62.92 -6.50 5.08
CA GLN A 456 -63.86 -7.63 5.14
C GLN A 456 -65.01 -7.48 4.12
N ASN A 457 -64.91 -6.49 3.23
CA ASN A 457 -65.90 -6.18 2.22
C ASN A 457 -67.26 -5.73 2.77
N ASN A 458 -67.31 -5.21 4.01
CA ASN A 458 -68.52 -4.61 4.56
C ASN A 458 -68.66 -3.15 4.10
N GLU A 459 -69.89 -2.74 3.85
CA GLU A 459 -70.23 -1.34 3.55
C GLU A 459 -70.23 -0.49 4.82
N ARG A 460 -69.59 0.67 4.76
CA ARG A 460 -69.44 1.66 5.82
C ARG A 460 -70.08 2.95 5.39
N ASN A 461 -70.90 3.53 6.24
CA ASN A 461 -71.59 4.80 5.96
C ASN A 461 -70.61 5.98 6.01
N VAL A 462 -70.91 7.06 5.30
CA VAL A 462 -70.17 8.33 5.44
C VAL A 462 -70.19 8.78 6.91
N GLY A 463 -69.01 9.10 7.44
CA GLY A 463 -68.78 9.47 8.83
C GLY A 463 -68.58 8.28 9.77
N GLU A 464 -68.80 7.04 9.32
CA GLU A 464 -68.54 5.84 10.12
C GLU A 464 -67.03 5.66 10.34
N HIS A 465 -66.68 5.18 11.53
CA HIS A 465 -65.32 4.84 11.91
C HIS A 465 -65.19 3.34 12.16
N TRP A 466 -64.08 2.74 11.72
CA TRP A 466 -63.79 1.33 11.99
C TRP A 466 -62.29 1.12 12.19
N ILE A 467 -61.95 0.03 12.88
CA ILE A 467 -60.56 -0.35 13.12
C ILE A 467 -60.19 -1.44 12.12
N GLU A 468 -59.21 -1.15 11.27
CA GLU A 468 -58.66 -2.11 10.32
C GLU A 468 -57.30 -2.63 10.83
N ASN A 469 -57.06 -3.94 10.63
CA ASN A 469 -55.83 -4.63 11.05
C ASN A 469 -55.44 -4.42 12.52
N HIS A 470 -56.43 -4.21 13.40
CA HIS A 470 -56.26 -3.88 14.83
C HIS A 470 -55.37 -2.65 15.12
N ARG A 471 -55.05 -1.84 14.11
CA ARG A 471 -54.00 -0.81 14.22
C ARG A 471 -54.39 0.52 13.59
N PHE A 472 -55.35 0.56 12.68
CA PHE A 472 -55.67 1.79 11.96
C PHE A 472 -57.14 2.14 12.15
N ASN A 473 -57.40 3.24 12.82
CA ASN A 473 -58.74 3.81 12.90
C ASN A 473 -59.01 4.59 11.62
N LYS A 474 -59.95 4.10 10.81
CA LYS A 474 -60.33 4.66 9.52
C LYS A 474 -61.68 5.35 9.58
N THR A 475 -61.93 6.27 8.67
CA THR A 475 -63.24 6.92 8.49
C THR A 475 -63.62 7.00 7.02
N CYS A 476 -64.92 6.88 6.73
CA CYS A 476 -65.46 7.08 5.39
C CYS A 476 -65.82 8.55 5.19
N ARG A 477 -65.15 9.24 4.28
CA ARG A 477 -65.44 10.64 3.95
C ARG A 477 -66.66 10.77 3.04
N ALA A 478 -67.25 11.96 2.99
CA ALA A 478 -68.43 12.26 2.17
C ALA A 478 -68.23 12.06 0.66
N ASN A 479 -66.99 11.97 0.18
CA ASN A 479 -66.65 11.64 -1.20
C ASN A 479 -66.38 10.14 -1.43
N GLY A 480 -66.60 9.29 -0.42
CA GLY A 480 -66.31 7.85 -0.49
C GLY A 480 -64.83 7.49 -0.30
N ALA A 481 -63.98 8.47 0.04
CA ALA A 481 -62.59 8.20 0.37
C ALA A 481 -62.46 7.62 1.79
N VAL A 482 -61.59 6.62 1.94
CA VAL A 482 -61.23 6.07 3.25
C VAL A 482 -59.97 6.75 3.76
N GLU A 483 -60.05 7.40 4.92
CA GLU A 483 -58.91 8.08 5.54
C GLU A 483 -58.52 7.42 6.86
N VAL A 484 -57.22 7.35 7.15
CA VAL A 484 -56.71 6.92 8.46
C VAL A 484 -56.68 8.13 9.40
N VAL A 485 -57.46 8.06 10.47
CA VAL A 485 -57.59 9.13 11.47
C VAL A 485 -56.47 9.06 12.52
N ASN A 486 -56.19 7.86 13.02
CA ASN A 486 -55.13 7.59 13.98
C ASN A 486 -54.66 6.13 13.94
N CYS A 487 -53.51 5.86 14.54
CA CYS A 487 -53.06 4.50 14.81
C CYS A 487 -53.49 4.05 16.20
N ILE A 488 -53.67 2.75 16.42
CA ILE A 488 -54.07 2.16 17.69
C ILE A 488 -52.97 1.21 18.17
N SER A 489 -52.48 1.40 19.40
CA SER A 489 -51.54 0.47 20.04
C SER A 489 -52.24 -0.81 20.48
N LYS A 490 -51.46 -1.86 20.83
CA LYS A 490 -52.03 -3.11 21.37
C LYS A 490 -52.91 -2.88 22.61
N ASP A 491 -52.61 -1.85 23.38
CA ASP A 491 -53.30 -1.51 24.63
C ASP A 491 -54.45 -0.51 24.39
N GLY A 492 -54.85 -0.30 23.13
CA GLY A 492 -55.96 0.57 22.75
C GLY A 492 -55.64 2.06 22.73
N VAL A 493 -54.37 2.46 22.88
CA VAL A 493 -53.97 3.86 22.88
C VAL A 493 -54.07 4.42 21.45
N GLN A 494 -54.70 5.57 21.29
CA GLN A 494 -54.81 6.25 20.00
C GLN A 494 -53.64 7.22 19.79
N ILE A 495 -52.86 7.02 18.72
CA ILE A 495 -51.74 7.86 18.31
C ILE A 495 -52.22 8.71 17.12
N PRO A 496 -52.39 10.04 17.28
CA PRO A 496 -52.81 10.90 16.18
C PRO A 496 -51.86 10.80 14.98
N LEU A 497 -52.40 10.88 13.77
CA LEU A 497 -51.59 10.83 12.55
C LEU A 497 -50.56 11.97 12.53
N ASN A 498 -49.33 11.65 12.11
CA ASN A 498 -48.15 12.52 12.11
C ASN A 498 -47.75 13.04 13.50
N ARG A 499 -48.08 12.29 14.55
CA ARG A 499 -47.63 12.58 15.92
C ARG A 499 -46.98 11.37 16.55
N ASN A 500 -46.25 11.64 17.63
CA ASN A 500 -45.78 10.64 18.56
C ASN A 500 -46.40 10.89 19.95
N ILE A 501 -46.50 9.82 20.72
CA ILE A 501 -46.91 9.86 22.12
C ILE A 501 -45.98 8.96 22.94
N VAL A 502 -45.78 9.30 24.20
CA VAL A 502 -45.03 8.47 25.15
C VAL A 502 -46.00 7.95 26.21
N LYS A 503 -46.05 6.64 26.39
CA LYS A 503 -46.85 5.99 27.41
C LYS A 503 -46.12 4.73 27.90
N ASP A 504 -46.12 4.51 29.22
CA ASP A 504 -45.57 3.30 29.84
C ASP A 504 -44.12 2.99 29.42
N GLY A 505 -43.29 4.04 29.35
CA GLY A 505 -41.87 3.92 28.97
C GLY A 505 -41.62 3.63 27.48
N SER A 506 -42.66 3.62 26.65
CA SER A 506 -42.58 3.42 25.20
C SER A 506 -43.01 4.66 24.45
N ARG A 507 -42.27 5.00 23.39
CA ARG A 507 -42.65 6.00 22.38
C ARG A 507 -43.35 5.31 21.23
N TYR A 508 -44.58 5.72 20.96
CA TYR A 508 -45.36 5.31 19.80
C TYR A 508 -45.36 6.42 18.77
N THR A 509 -45.18 6.07 17.50
CA THR A 509 -45.20 7.01 16.36
C THR A 509 -46.18 6.50 15.32
N CYS A 510 -47.04 7.38 14.83
CA CYS A 510 -47.95 7.15 13.71
C CYS A 510 -47.64 8.21 12.65
N GLU A 511 -47.00 7.83 11.56
CA GLU A 511 -46.54 8.77 10.52
C GLU A 511 -47.11 8.41 9.16
N MET A 512 -47.52 9.42 8.38
CA MET A 512 -47.77 9.28 6.96
C MET A 512 -46.46 9.54 6.23
N THR A 513 -45.99 8.53 5.49
CA THR A 513 -44.79 8.66 4.68
C THR A 513 -45.03 9.63 3.52
N PRO A 514 -43.97 10.18 2.90
CA PRO A 514 -44.09 10.98 1.68
C PRO A 514 -44.79 10.25 0.53
N GLN A 515 -44.80 8.90 0.54
CA GLN A 515 -45.49 8.05 -0.43
C GLN A 515 -46.99 7.87 -0.11
N GLY A 516 -47.49 8.45 0.99
CA GLY A 516 -48.89 8.34 1.43
C GLY A 516 -49.23 7.05 2.17
N THR A 517 -48.24 6.21 2.49
CA THR A 517 -48.45 5.02 3.35
C THR A 517 -48.37 5.40 4.82
N ILE A 518 -49.17 4.76 5.67
CA ILE A 518 -49.12 5.00 7.12
C ILE A 518 -48.18 3.99 7.78
N ARG A 519 -47.20 4.48 8.53
CA ARG A 519 -46.30 3.67 9.37
C ARG A 519 -46.65 3.85 10.84
N PHE A 520 -46.64 2.73 11.55
CA PHE A 520 -46.77 2.67 12.99
C PHE A 520 -45.53 2.01 13.59
N SER A 521 -44.90 2.67 14.56
CA SER A 521 -43.74 2.12 15.28
C SER A 521 -43.88 2.32 16.78
N ALA A 522 -43.39 1.37 17.56
CA ALA A 522 -43.25 1.47 19.01
C ALA A 522 -41.79 1.17 19.38
N ALA A 523 -41.17 2.05 20.17
CA ALA A 523 -39.80 1.89 20.64
C ALA A 523 -39.72 2.25 22.13
N PRO A 524 -38.82 1.62 22.92
CA PRO A 524 -38.53 2.10 24.27
C PRO A 524 -38.09 3.57 24.21
N VAL A 525 -38.45 4.36 25.23
CA VAL A 525 -37.81 5.66 25.41
C VAL A 525 -36.39 5.39 25.88
N ASP A 526 -35.44 5.32 24.94
CA ASP A 526 -34.02 5.14 25.24
C ASP A 526 -33.61 6.14 26.34
N ASP A 527 -33.24 5.60 27.51
CA ASP A 527 -32.57 6.36 28.56
C ASP A 527 -31.21 6.77 28.00
N GLN A 528 -31.10 8.01 27.52
CA GLN A 528 -29.87 8.55 26.93
C GLN A 528 -28.67 8.65 27.90
N ARG A 529 -28.74 8.01 29.08
CA ARG A 529 -27.64 7.97 30.06
C ARG A 529 -26.60 6.87 29.85
N LEU A 530 -26.70 5.99 28.87
CA LEU A 530 -25.78 4.83 28.75
C LEU A 530 -24.91 4.72 27.48
N LYS A 531 -24.70 5.82 26.72
CA LYS A 531 -23.85 5.79 25.50
C LYS A 531 -22.51 6.56 25.56
N PHE A 532 -21.90 6.76 26.74
CA PHE A 532 -20.57 7.41 26.84
C PHE A 532 -19.48 6.64 27.60
N ARG A 533 -19.61 5.33 27.83
CA ARG A 533 -18.51 4.51 28.36
C ARG A 533 -18.28 3.25 27.56
N LYS A 534 -17.40 3.33 26.56
CA LYS A 534 -16.41 2.31 26.18
C LYS A 534 -15.78 2.69 24.84
N PHE A 535 -14.67 3.42 24.88
CA PHE A 535 -13.55 3.32 23.92
C PHE A 535 -12.35 3.97 24.61
N PHE A 536 -11.60 3.15 25.35
CA PHE A 536 -10.18 3.30 25.71
C PHE A 536 -9.82 2.09 26.58
N ILE A 537 -9.36 1.01 25.93
CA ILE A 537 -8.26 0.14 26.37
C ILE A 537 -7.49 -0.20 25.11
#